data_AF-A0A2T0QH83-F1
#
_entry.id   AF-A0A2T0QH83-F1
#
_cell.length_a   1.000
_cell.length_b   1.000
_cell.length_c   1.000
_cell.angle_alpha   90.00
_cell.angle_beta   90.00
_cell.angle_gamma   90.00
#
_symmetry.space_group_name_H-M   'P 1'
#
loop_
_entity.id
_entity.type
_entity.pdbx_description
1 polymer ?
#
loop_
_entity_poly.entity_id
_entity_poly.type
_entity_poly.pdbx_seq_one_letter_code
_entity_poly.pdbx_strand_id
1 'polypeptide(L)'
;MQSNRPNEEPALILTFYGPSGSLGGIFKAAEAWREKGFFTLDDVMFLPPQPAQGAHDAELMQVALNGKGDVESVWPLLYRRAAELIATMDATVIWGYTSVYHAYVRKNTVADAIDRMIPFALPLSGGRTAPTALAQDVSASSALCLLSIALDGTPREIENTYMAVTESDATTPIWSTDSLFGYKALLVSIDLLAHKAYWQIRQYREPRWLAEFERQLAEMESSARDLLKKQSSSGFNTLIAPAAAQVRRNLAVLQEFELLQVSIMQQEQNLSAYRDEAVYGSVATLHLNQMNTAVRELEFFVRKSRIVREHANFSIEASRAMLANRGALRQSTYQNVLAAMAATFAVPQLVDRTLAKEFLVELRAANKPEAVSDFAAFGLQVGVIAVFIVVAILVMRRLHVKF
;
A
#
# COMPACT_ATOMS: atom_id res chain seq x y z
N MET A 1 40.74 -7.65 -38.39
CA MET A 1 41.06 -7.33 -36.98
C MET A 1 39.76 -7.30 -36.20
N GLN A 2 39.38 -8.44 -35.61
CA GLN A 2 38.23 -8.51 -34.70
C GLN A 2 38.69 -7.92 -33.37
N SER A 3 38.09 -6.80 -32.96
CA SER A 3 38.38 -6.20 -31.66
C SER A 3 37.94 -7.15 -30.57
N ASN A 4 38.86 -7.53 -29.69
CA ASN A 4 38.58 -8.07 -28.35
C ASN A 4 37.72 -7.05 -27.58
N ARG A 5 36.41 -7.03 -27.81
CA ARG A 5 35.51 -6.36 -26.87
C ARG A 5 35.47 -7.21 -25.59
N PRO A 6 35.49 -6.61 -24.39
CA PRO A 6 35.20 -7.34 -23.16
C PRO A 6 33.86 -8.06 -23.32
N ASN A 7 33.77 -9.28 -22.80
CA ASN A 7 32.67 -10.22 -23.09
C ASN A 7 31.31 -9.77 -22.56
N GLU A 8 31.32 -8.83 -21.63
CA GLU A 8 30.16 -8.23 -21.02
C GLU A 8 30.32 -6.71 -21.07
N GLU A 9 29.29 -5.99 -21.51
CA GLU A 9 29.24 -4.52 -21.45
C GLU A 9 28.32 -4.12 -20.28
N PRO A 10 28.85 -4.04 -19.04
CA PRO A 10 28.04 -3.80 -17.83
C PRO A 10 27.66 -2.33 -17.63
N ALA A 11 26.43 -2.13 -17.19
CA ALA A 11 25.89 -0.83 -16.78
C ALA A 11 25.06 -0.94 -15.49
N LEU A 12 24.90 0.18 -14.81
CA LEU A 12 23.96 0.36 -13.70
C LEU A 12 23.07 1.56 -14.03
N ILE A 13 21.78 1.31 -14.20
CA ILE A 13 20.78 2.32 -14.52
C ILE A 13 19.97 2.63 -13.27
N LEU A 14 19.93 3.90 -12.89
CA LEU A 14 19.08 4.42 -11.82
C LEU A 14 17.91 5.15 -12.45
N THR A 15 16.69 4.81 -12.06
CA THR A 15 15.48 5.57 -12.43
C THR A 15 14.86 6.14 -11.17
N PHE A 16 14.76 7.46 -11.08
CA PHE A 16 14.14 8.16 -9.96
C PHE A 16 12.70 8.51 -10.32
N TYR A 17 11.80 8.36 -9.35
CA TYR A 17 10.37 8.64 -9.53
C TYR A 17 9.90 9.64 -8.47
N GLY A 18 9.12 10.62 -8.88
CA GLY A 18 8.58 11.61 -7.96
C GLY A 18 7.43 12.42 -8.52
N PRO A 19 6.85 13.32 -7.69
CA PRO A 19 5.85 14.27 -8.15
C PRO A 19 6.40 15.19 -9.24
N SER A 20 5.55 15.63 -10.18
CA SER A 20 5.96 16.59 -11.22
C SER A 20 6.67 17.83 -10.65
N GLY A 21 7.84 18.16 -11.18
CA GLY A 21 8.70 19.28 -10.78
C GLY A 21 9.64 19.03 -9.59
N SER A 22 9.67 17.83 -9.01
CA SER A 22 10.44 17.48 -7.81
C SER A 22 11.91 17.07 -8.08
N LEU A 23 12.19 16.50 -9.25
CA LEU A 23 13.47 15.89 -9.65
C LEU A 23 14.48 16.91 -10.20
N GLY A 24 14.09 18.17 -10.39
CA GLY A 24 15.00 19.21 -10.90
C GLY A 24 16.22 19.47 -10.00
N GLY A 25 16.05 19.32 -8.67
CA GLY A 25 17.17 19.41 -7.72
C GLY A 25 18.14 18.24 -7.85
N ILE A 26 17.62 17.03 -8.07
CA ILE A 26 18.40 15.81 -8.28
C ILE A 26 19.20 15.90 -9.58
N PHE A 27 18.58 16.38 -10.66
CA PHE A 27 19.25 16.60 -11.93
C PHE A 27 20.44 17.54 -11.80
N LYS A 28 20.27 18.69 -11.13
CA LYS A 28 21.36 19.65 -10.88
C LYS A 28 22.50 19.07 -10.06
N ALA A 29 22.19 18.28 -9.03
CA ALA A 29 23.21 17.61 -8.23
C ALA A 29 24.03 16.61 -9.08
N ALA A 30 23.34 15.86 -9.94
CA ALA A 30 23.94 14.90 -10.86
C ALA A 30 24.83 15.60 -11.93
N GLU A 31 24.40 16.74 -12.47
CA GLU A 31 25.22 17.55 -13.36
C GLU A 31 26.45 18.15 -12.67
N ALA A 32 26.31 18.63 -11.43
CA ALA A 32 27.44 19.16 -10.66
C ALA A 32 28.50 18.08 -10.38
N TRP A 33 28.09 16.82 -10.24
CA TRP A 33 28.99 15.67 -10.15
C TRP A 33 29.75 15.43 -11.45
N ARG A 34 29.08 15.55 -12.60
CA ARG A 34 29.72 15.51 -13.92
C ARG A 34 30.81 16.58 -14.05
N GLU A 35 30.49 17.81 -13.67
CA GLU A 35 31.40 18.96 -13.79
C GLU A 35 32.65 18.85 -12.92
N LYS A 36 32.57 18.16 -11.77
CA LYS A 36 33.69 17.94 -10.86
C LYS A 36 34.66 16.84 -11.33
N GLY A 37 34.40 16.21 -12.48
CA GLY A 37 35.30 15.20 -13.06
C GLY A 37 35.25 13.84 -12.35
N PHE A 38 34.19 13.55 -11.59
CA PHE A 38 33.99 12.24 -10.98
C PHE A 38 33.73 11.13 -12.01
N PHE A 39 33.34 11.50 -13.23
CA PHE A 39 33.11 10.61 -14.36
C PHE A 39 33.66 11.19 -15.66
N THR A 40 34.05 10.33 -16.60
CA THR A 40 34.28 10.78 -17.98
C THR A 40 32.94 10.84 -18.74
N LEU A 41 32.86 11.67 -19.79
CA LEU A 41 31.64 11.84 -20.60
C LEU A 41 31.14 10.53 -21.24
N ASP A 42 32.03 9.56 -21.42
CA ASP A 42 31.69 8.24 -21.98
C ASP A 42 31.12 7.27 -20.92
N ASP A 43 31.30 7.57 -19.63
CA ASP A 43 30.97 6.66 -18.54
C ASP A 43 29.60 6.92 -17.92
N VAL A 44 28.99 8.09 -18.16
CA VAL A 44 27.70 8.45 -17.55
C VAL A 44 26.79 9.22 -18.50
N MET A 45 25.53 8.80 -18.55
CA MET A 45 24.46 9.53 -19.21
C MET A 45 23.43 9.99 -18.19
N PHE A 46 23.10 11.28 -18.25
CA PHE A 46 22.01 11.87 -17.49
C PHE A 46 20.87 12.19 -18.43
N LEU A 47 19.70 11.66 -18.11
CA LEU A 47 18.47 11.99 -18.80
C LEU A 47 17.71 12.99 -17.93
N PRO A 48 17.33 14.16 -18.48
CA PRO A 48 16.62 15.17 -17.70
C PRO A 48 15.25 14.64 -17.23
N PRO A 49 14.66 15.24 -16.20
CA PRO A 49 13.31 14.91 -15.77
C PRO A 49 12.32 15.00 -16.93
N GLN A 50 11.49 13.96 -17.07
CA GLN A 50 10.43 13.88 -18.09
C GLN A 50 9.09 13.55 -17.42
N PRO A 51 7.97 14.11 -17.94
CA PRO A 51 6.64 13.68 -17.54
C PRO A 51 6.48 12.17 -17.74
N ALA A 52 5.93 11.50 -16.74
CA ALA A 52 5.77 10.06 -16.81
C ALA A 52 4.50 9.67 -17.59
N GLN A 53 4.61 8.68 -18.46
CA GLN A 53 3.44 8.12 -19.15
C GLN A 53 2.61 7.28 -18.16
N GLY A 54 1.29 7.46 -18.16
CA GLY A 54 0.38 6.70 -17.28
C GLY A 54 0.16 7.30 -15.88
N ALA A 55 0.89 8.34 -15.48
CA ALA A 55 0.64 9.10 -14.26
C ALA A 55 0.90 10.61 -14.46
N HIS A 56 -0.16 11.39 -14.63
CA HIS A 56 -0.09 12.82 -15.00
C HIS A 56 0.54 13.73 -13.94
N ASP A 57 0.57 13.28 -12.68
CA ASP A 57 1.16 13.97 -11.53
C ASP A 57 2.59 13.50 -11.22
N ALA A 58 3.17 12.70 -12.11
CA ALA A 58 4.47 12.09 -11.92
C ALA A 58 5.48 12.49 -12.98
N GLU A 59 6.75 12.44 -12.58
CA GLU A 59 7.89 12.55 -13.47
C GLU A 59 8.93 11.50 -13.11
N LEU A 60 9.82 11.26 -14.07
CA LEU A 60 10.95 10.36 -13.90
C LEU A 60 12.23 10.99 -14.43
N MET A 61 13.35 10.57 -13.86
CA MET A 61 14.70 10.95 -14.29
C MET A 61 15.57 9.69 -14.32
N GLN A 62 16.43 9.56 -15.31
CA GLN A 62 17.33 8.40 -15.42
C GLN A 62 18.80 8.81 -15.40
N VAL A 63 19.60 7.99 -14.74
CA VAL A 63 21.06 8.08 -14.73
C VAL A 63 21.60 6.71 -15.08
N ALA A 64 22.44 6.62 -16.11
CA ALA A 64 23.09 5.38 -16.48
C ALA A 64 24.59 5.51 -16.26
N LEU A 65 25.15 4.61 -15.45
CA LEU A 65 26.58 4.51 -15.14
C LEU A 65 27.17 3.29 -15.86
N ASN A 66 28.31 3.46 -16.49
CA ASN A 66 28.92 2.42 -17.33
C ASN A 66 30.26 1.98 -16.78
N GLY A 67 30.61 0.74 -17.08
CA GLY A 67 31.99 0.32 -16.98
C GLY A 67 32.40 -0.59 -18.11
N LYS A 68 33.72 -0.76 -18.21
CA LYS A 68 34.37 -1.62 -19.18
C LYS A 68 35.00 -2.78 -18.44
N GLY A 69 34.74 -4.00 -18.88
CA GLY A 69 35.26 -5.23 -18.26
C GLY A 69 34.15 -6.14 -17.76
N ASP A 70 34.54 -7.14 -16.96
CA ASP A 70 33.61 -8.18 -16.51
C ASP A 70 32.71 -7.70 -15.37
N VAL A 71 31.48 -8.23 -15.33
CA VAL A 71 30.44 -7.86 -14.37
C VAL A 71 30.92 -7.92 -12.92
N GLU A 72 31.67 -8.95 -12.55
CA GLU A 72 32.15 -9.21 -11.20
C GLU A 72 33.05 -8.10 -10.66
N SER A 73 33.75 -7.41 -11.56
CA SER A 73 34.65 -6.30 -11.23
C SER A 73 33.95 -4.94 -11.32
N VAL A 74 33.04 -4.79 -12.30
CA VAL A 74 32.46 -3.50 -12.65
C VAL A 74 31.26 -3.15 -11.78
N TRP A 75 30.29 -4.05 -11.62
CA TRP A 75 29.07 -3.73 -10.87
C TRP A 75 29.35 -3.28 -9.42
N PRO A 76 30.28 -3.90 -8.66
CA PRO A 76 30.65 -3.38 -7.34
C PRO A 76 31.27 -1.97 -7.35
N LEU A 77 31.94 -1.58 -8.44
CA LEU A 77 32.43 -0.21 -8.62
C LEU A 77 31.27 0.76 -8.90
N LEU A 78 30.37 0.39 -9.82
CA LEU A 78 29.20 1.20 -10.16
C LEU A 78 28.26 1.37 -8.97
N TYR A 79 28.05 0.32 -8.19
CA TYR A 79 27.32 0.33 -6.93
C TYR A 79 27.83 1.43 -6.00
N ARG A 80 29.15 1.48 -5.75
CA ARG A 80 29.73 2.49 -4.86
C ARG A 80 29.48 3.91 -5.38
N ARG A 81 29.67 4.13 -6.68
CA ARG A 81 29.43 5.45 -7.30
C ARG A 81 27.96 5.86 -7.25
N ALA A 82 27.05 4.93 -7.51
CA ALA A 82 25.61 5.15 -7.38
C ALA A 82 25.19 5.47 -5.94
N ALA A 83 25.73 4.73 -4.97
CA ALA A 83 25.44 4.96 -3.55
C ALA A 83 25.90 6.35 -3.09
N GLU A 84 27.09 6.79 -3.52
CA GLU A 84 27.57 8.15 -3.22
C GLU A 84 26.71 9.22 -3.89
N LEU A 85 26.28 9.00 -5.14
CA LEU A 85 25.36 9.90 -5.84
C LEU A 85 24.05 10.05 -5.06
N ILE A 86 23.40 8.93 -4.70
CA ILE A 86 22.16 8.91 -3.92
C ILE A 86 22.33 9.60 -2.56
N ALA A 87 23.47 9.42 -1.90
CA ALA A 87 23.76 10.07 -0.62
C ALA A 87 23.77 11.61 -0.71
N THR A 88 24.06 12.17 -1.89
CA THR A 88 24.06 13.62 -2.12
C THR A 88 22.70 14.20 -2.53
N MET A 89 21.73 13.36 -2.89
CA MET A 89 20.41 13.77 -3.35
C MET A 89 19.45 14.03 -2.19
N ASP A 90 18.60 15.05 -2.24
CA ASP A 90 17.52 15.21 -1.26
C ASP A 90 16.49 14.08 -1.40
N ALA A 91 16.33 13.25 -0.36
CA ALA A 91 15.38 12.12 -0.36
C ALA A 91 13.92 12.56 -0.41
N THR A 92 13.65 13.73 0.17
CA THR A 92 12.29 14.10 0.57
C THR A 92 11.40 14.43 -0.61
N VAL A 93 12.00 14.59 -1.79
CA VAL A 93 11.35 14.99 -3.03
C VAL A 93 10.99 13.82 -3.94
N ILE A 94 11.37 12.58 -3.61
CA ILE A 94 11.10 11.39 -4.44
C ILE A 94 10.16 10.40 -3.76
N TRP A 95 9.49 9.58 -4.57
CA TRP A 95 8.76 8.42 -4.11
C TRP A 95 9.68 7.22 -3.88
N GLY A 96 10.75 7.13 -4.67
CA GLY A 96 11.72 6.05 -4.63
C GLY A 96 12.55 6.02 -5.91
N TYR A 97 13.36 4.98 -6.07
CA TYR A 97 14.12 4.74 -7.29
C TYR A 97 14.22 3.25 -7.62
N THR A 98 14.54 2.96 -8.87
CA THR A 98 14.89 1.64 -9.34
C THR A 98 16.37 1.61 -9.69
N SER A 99 17.09 0.56 -9.31
CA SER A 99 18.42 0.24 -9.80
C SER A 99 18.38 -0.99 -10.70
N VAL A 100 18.85 -0.88 -11.94
CA VAL A 100 18.94 -1.99 -12.90
C VAL A 100 20.40 -2.25 -13.22
N TYR A 101 20.91 -3.39 -12.76
CA TYR A 101 22.18 -3.94 -13.18
C TYR A 101 22.00 -4.59 -14.54
N HIS A 102 22.52 -3.94 -15.58
CA HIS A 102 22.41 -4.43 -16.96
C HIS A 102 23.74 -4.99 -17.44
N ALA A 103 23.70 -6.08 -18.20
CA ALA A 103 24.84 -6.58 -18.94
C ALA A 103 24.41 -7.21 -20.27
N TYR A 104 25.21 -6.94 -21.30
CA TYR A 104 25.17 -7.73 -22.52
C TYR A 104 26.00 -9.00 -22.35
N VAL A 105 25.49 -10.13 -22.84
CA VAL A 105 26.18 -11.43 -22.82
C VAL A 105 26.29 -12.01 -24.22
N ARG A 106 27.15 -13.01 -24.37
CA ARG A 106 27.29 -13.75 -25.62
C ARG A 106 26.00 -14.49 -25.97
N LYS A 107 25.79 -14.72 -27.26
CA LYS A 107 24.64 -15.51 -27.75
C LYS A 107 24.60 -16.89 -27.10
N ASN A 108 23.40 -17.33 -26.72
CA ASN A 108 23.04 -18.56 -26.02
C ASN A 108 23.65 -18.70 -24.62
N THR A 109 24.03 -17.60 -23.95
CA THR A 109 24.61 -17.65 -22.59
C THR A 109 23.77 -16.95 -21.52
N VAL A 110 22.56 -16.50 -21.86
CA VAL A 110 21.66 -15.79 -20.93
C VAL A 110 21.34 -16.61 -19.68
N ALA A 111 20.97 -17.89 -19.87
CA ALA A 111 20.63 -18.78 -18.76
C ALA A 111 21.79 -18.94 -17.78
N ASP A 112 22.98 -19.26 -18.30
CA ASP A 112 24.20 -19.48 -17.50
C ASP A 112 24.69 -18.18 -16.83
N ALA A 113 24.44 -17.03 -17.44
CA ALA A 113 24.85 -15.74 -16.91
C ALA A 113 24.07 -15.34 -15.66
N ILE A 114 22.80 -15.72 -15.53
CA ILE A 114 21.94 -15.31 -14.42
C ILE A 114 22.56 -15.69 -13.07
N ASP A 115 22.84 -16.97 -12.86
CA ASP A 115 23.34 -17.47 -11.56
C ASP A 115 24.73 -16.93 -11.22
N ARG A 116 25.55 -16.70 -12.25
CA ARG A 116 26.87 -16.10 -12.09
C ARG A 116 26.79 -14.62 -11.69
N MET A 117 25.84 -13.88 -12.25
CA MET A 117 25.77 -12.42 -12.12
C MET A 117 24.98 -11.94 -10.91
N ILE A 118 23.92 -12.66 -10.48
CA ILE A 118 23.06 -12.28 -9.34
C ILE A 118 23.85 -11.86 -8.09
N PRO A 119 24.91 -12.58 -7.66
CA PRO A 119 25.65 -12.22 -6.45
C PRO A 119 26.26 -10.81 -6.44
N PHE A 120 26.43 -10.19 -7.62
CA PHE A 120 27.06 -8.88 -7.78
C PHE A 120 26.05 -7.72 -7.91
N ALA A 121 24.76 -8.02 -8.12
CA ALA A 121 23.69 -7.04 -8.28
C ALA A 121 23.08 -6.66 -6.92
N LEU A 122 23.88 -6.01 -6.07
CA LEU A 122 23.49 -5.70 -4.68
C LEU A 122 22.55 -4.48 -4.59
N PRO A 123 21.56 -4.48 -3.68
CA PRO A 123 20.72 -3.32 -3.45
C PRO A 123 21.48 -2.17 -2.77
N LEU A 124 21.34 -0.95 -3.30
CA LEU A 124 21.96 0.29 -2.82
C LEU A 124 21.45 0.68 -1.42
N SER A 125 20.24 0.26 -1.06
CA SER A 125 19.59 0.45 0.25
C SER A 125 20.24 -0.32 1.42
N GLY A 126 21.25 -1.18 1.19
CA GLY A 126 22.11 -1.72 2.26
C GLY A 126 22.14 -3.25 2.43
N GLY A 127 21.75 -4.02 1.41
CA GLY A 127 21.87 -5.48 1.44
C GLY A 127 23.32 -5.94 1.24
N ARG A 128 23.88 -6.65 2.23
CA ARG A 128 25.22 -7.28 2.14
C ARG A 128 25.20 -8.74 1.72
N THR A 129 24.02 -9.35 1.69
CA THR A 129 23.82 -10.74 1.28
C THR A 129 23.51 -10.78 -0.21
N ALA A 130 24.03 -11.80 -0.91
CA ALA A 130 23.66 -12.06 -2.29
C ALA A 130 22.14 -12.17 -2.40
N PRO A 131 21.49 -11.36 -3.26
CA PRO A 131 20.04 -11.39 -3.38
C PRO A 131 19.59 -12.70 -4.03
N THR A 132 18.32 -13.06 -3.79
CA THR A 132 17.64 -14.14 -4.51
C THR A 132 16.55 -13.49 -5.37
N ALA A 133 16.32 -13.99 -6.58
CA ALA A 133 15.28 -13.46 -7.44
C ALA A 133 13.89 -13.64 -6.79
N LEU A 134 13.17 -12.54 -6.60
CA LEU A 134 11.78 -12.50 -6.14
C LEU A 134 10.80 -12.80 -7.28
N ALA A 135 11.13 -12.35 -8.48
CA ALA A 135 10.43 -12.66 -9.72
C ALA A 135 11.44 -12.71 -10.86
N GLN A 136 11.16 -13.53 -11.87
CA GLN A 136 12.07 -13.72 -12.98
C GLN A 136 11.29 -14.01 -14.26
N ASP A 137 11.67 -13.32 -15.34
CA ASP A 137 11.18 -13.56 -16.69
C ASP A 137 12.39 -13.86 -17.58
N VAL A 138 12.48 -15.09 -18.10
CA VAL A 138 13.60 -15.57 -18.91
C VAL A 138 13.12 -15.97 -20.30
N SER A 139 13.81 -15.47 -21.32
CA SER A 139 13.66 -15.87 -22.71
C SER A 139 14.99 -16.39 -23.25
N ALA A 140 14.98 -16.86 -24.51
CA ALA A 140 16.20 -17.32 -25.16
C ALA A 140 17.27 -16.22 -25.27
N SER A 141 16.88 -14.95 -25.41
CA SER A 141 17.80 -13.83 -25.69
C SER A 141 17.84 -12.74 -24.63
N SER A 142 17.06 -12.88 -23.55
CA SER A 142 17.05 -11.91 -22.45
C SER A 142 16.53 -12.51 -21.16
N ALA A 143 16.94 -11.94 -20.04
CA ALA A 143 16.39 -12.23 -18.73
C ALA A 143 16.21 -10.93 -17.95
N LEU A 144 15.12 -10.85 -17.19
CA LEU A 144 14.90 -9.84 -16.17
C LEU A 144 14.63 -10.53 -14.85
N CYS A 145 15.39 -10.16 -13.82
CA CYS A 145 15.25 -10.67 -12.46
C CYS A 145 14.97 -9.50 -11.53
N LEU A 146 13.84 -9.51 -10.83
CA LEU A 146 13.60 -8.62 -9.70
C LEU A 146 14.24 -9.24 -8.47
N LEU A 147 15.22 -8.56 -7.88
CA LEU A 147 16.08 -9.09 -6.82
C LEU A 147 15.69 -8.60 -5.43
N SER A 148 15.19 -7.37 -5.33
CA SER A 148 14.71 -6.82 -4.07
C SER A 148 13.65 -5.74 -4.29
N ILE A 149 12.76 -5.60 -3.31
CA ILE A 149 11.85 -4.47 -3.17
C ILE A 149 11.98 -4.00 -1.73
N ALA A 150 12.49 -2.80 -1.55
CA ALA A 150 12.53 -2.16 -0.24
C ALA A 150 11.27 -1.30 -0.05
N LEU A 151 10.32 -1.82 0.74
CA LEU A 151 9.05 -1.12 1.07
C LEU A 151 9.13 -0.36 2.40
N ASP A 152 10.08 -0.72 3.24
CA ASP A 152 10.31 -0.13 4.56
C ASP A 152 11.52 0.81 4.50
N GLY A 153 11.47 1.91 5.26
CA GLY A 153 12.58 2.88 5.32
C GLY A 153 12.20 4.31 4.90
N THR A 154 13.18 5.20 4.78
CA THR A 154 13.01 6.56 4.22
C THR A 154 12.75 6.50 2.70
N PRO A 155 12.21 7.54 2.03
CA PRO A 155 12.08 7.52 0.56
C PRO A 155 13.40 7.28 -0.19
N ARG A 156 14.54 7.59 0.44
CA ARG A 156 15.91 7.27 -0.03
C ARG A 156 16.25 5.77 0.06
N GLU A 157 15.44 5.00 0.77
CA GLU A 157 15.60 3.56 0.98
C GLU A 157 14.59 2.77 0.14
N ILE A 158 13.68 3.45 -0.58
CA ILE A 158 12.74 2.79 -1.49
C ILE A 158 13.46 2.50 -2.80
N GLU A 159 13.86 1.24 -2.92
CA GLU A 159 14.60 0.72 -4.05
C GLU A 159 13.95 -0.57 -4.57
N ASN A 160 13.68 -0.59 -5.87
CA ASN A 160 13.53 -1.85 -6.59
C ASN A 160 14.88 -2.18 -7.24
N THR A 161 15.45 -3.34 -6.93
CA THR A 161 16.70 -3.80 -7.56
C THR A 161 16.41 -4.85 -8.61
N TYR A 162 16.86 -4.62 -9.83
CA TYR A 162 16.77 -5.56 -10.93
C TYR A 162 18.15 -5.95 -11.44
N MET A 163 18.21 -7.15 -12.00
CA MET A 163 19.26 -7.55 -12.93
C MET A 163 18.63 -7.84 -14.28
N ALA A 164 19.18 -7.26 -15.33
CA ALA A 164 18.76 -7.44 -16.70
C ALA A 164 19.93 -7.94 -17.54
N VAL A 165 19.75 -9.07 -18.20
CA VAL A 165 20.75 -9.70 -19.07
C VAL A 165 20.18 -9.74 -20.48
N THR A 166 20.96 -9.36 -21.49
CA THR A 166 20.52 -9.36 -22.89
C THR A 166 21.61 -9.92 -23.78
N GLU A 167 21.26 -10.73 -24.77
CA GLU A 167 22.23 -11.14 -25.78
C GLU A 167 22.71 -9.93 -26.59
N SER A 168 24.02 -9.81 -26.76
CA SER A 168 24.60 -8.83 -27.67
C SER A 168 24.34 -9.27 -29.12
N ASP A 169 23.57 -8.47 -29.86
CA ASP A 169 23.84 -8.33 -31.29
C ASP A 169 25.01 -7.35 -31.42
N ALA A 170 26.00 -7.66 -32.26
CA ALA A 170 27.23 -6.88 -32.35
C ALA A 170 27.03 -5.43 -32.88
N THR A 171 25.79 -5.00 -33.07
CA THR A 171 25.38 -3.82 -33.85
C THR A 171 24.67 -2.75 -33.04
N THR A 172 24.12 -3.07 -31.87
CA THR A 172 23.37 -2.11 -31.04
C THR A 172 24.21 -1.70 -29.83
N PRO A 173 24.67 -0.44 -29.74
CA PRO A 173 25.23 0.07 -28.48
C PRO A 173 24.19 -0.08 -27.37
N ILE A 174 24.61 -0.26 -26.11
CA ILE A 174 23.71 -0.12 -24.92
C ILE A 174 22.85 1.16 -25.03
N TRP A 175 23.39 2.17 -25.72
CA TRP A 175 22.82 3.49 -25.99
C TRP A 175 22.03 3.50 -27.29
N SER A 176 20.75 3.20 -27.21
CA SER A 176 19.79 3.99 -27.94
C SER A 176 18.83 4.62 -26.94
N THR A 177 18.33 5.81 -27.24
CA THR A 177 17.13 6.34 -26.57
C THR A 177 16.00 5.32 -26.60
N ASP A 178 15.97 4.39 -27.56
CA ASP A 178 15.03 3.27 -27.61
C ASP A 178 15.29 2.16 -26.58
N SER A 179 16.48 2.07 -25.99
CA SER A 179 16.80 1.13 -24.90
C SER A 179 16.54 1.74 -23.52
N LEU A 180 16.66 3.07 -23.38
CA LEU A 180 16.32 3.79 -22.14
C LEU A 180 14.82 4.19 -22.08
N PHE A 181 14.15 4.41 -23.22
CA PHE A 181 12.76 4.86 -23.34
C PHE A 181 11.86 4.12 -24.35
N GLY A 182 12.35 3.13 -25.12
CA GLY A 182 11.54 2.42 -26.13
C GLY A 182 10.66 1.31 -25.54
N TYR A 183 10.13 0.37 -26.32
CA TYR A 183 9.20 -0.67 -25.80
C TYR A 183 9.79 -1.52 -24.64
N LYS A 184 11.12 -1.59 -24.50
CA LYS A 184 11.83 -2.20 -23.36
C LYS A 184 11.74 -1.36 -22.06
N ALA A 185 11.33 -0.10 -22.15
CA ALA A 185 10.93 0.79 -21.06
C ALA A 185 9.53 0.49 -20.49
N LEU A 186 8.86 -0.60 -20.93
CA LEU A 186 7.68 -1.14 -20.24
C LEU A 186 7.92 -1.33 -18.74
N LEU A 187 9.14 -1.68 -18.33
CA LEU A 187 9.51 -1.75 -16.91
C LEU A 187 9.44 -0.40 -16.22
N VAL A 188 9.77 0.70 -16.90
CA VAL A 188 9.75 2.06 -16.33
C VAL A 188 8.34 2.47 -15.92
N SER A 189 7.34 2.18 -16.76
CA SER A 189 5.93 2.46 -16.45
C SER A 189 5.40 1.54 -15.34
N ILE A 190 5.77 0.26 -15.37
CA ILE A 190 5.42 -0.69 -14.30
C ILE A 190 6.00 -0.23 -12.96
N ASP A 191 7.28 0.10 -12.92
CA ASP A 191 7.97 0.55 -11.71
C ASP A 191 7.45 1.90 -11.23
N LEU A 192 7.15 2.83 -12.13
CA LEU A 192 6.55 4.11 -11.76
C LEU A 192 5.26 3.90 -10.95
N LEU A 193 4.35 3.08 -11.48
CA LEU A 193 3.08 2.77 -10.83
C LEU A 193 3.32 2.03 -9.50
N ALA A 194 4.29 1.12 -9.47
CA ALA A 194 4.70 0.41 -8.25
C ALA A 194 5.24 1.37 -7.19
N HIS A 195 6.21 2.22 -7.51
CA HIS A 195 6.81 3.20 -6.59
C HIS A 195 5.79 4.20 -6.08
N LYS A 196 4.89 4.69 -6.94
CA LYS A 196 3.79 5.55 -6.50
C LYS A 196 2.88 4.84 -5.50
N ALA A 197 2.48 3.60 -5.78
CA ALA A 197 1.68 2.82 -4.84
C ALA A 197 2.43 2.54 -3.54
N TYR A 198 3.73 2.22 -3.59
CA TYR A 198 4.55 1.96 -2.41
C TYR A 198 4.69 3.20 -1.52
N TRP A 199 4.88 4.37 -2.13
CA TRP A 199 4.86 5.63 -1.43
C TRP A 199 3.51 5.89 -0.74
N GLN A 200 2.37 5.58 -1.39
CA GLN A 200 1.04 5.69 -0.79
C GLN A 200 0.80 4.68 0.34
N ILE A 201 1.26 3.44 0.16
CA ILE A 201 1.14 2.37 1.16
C ILE A 201 1.81 2.76 2.48
N ARG A 202 2.96 3.42 2.39
CA ARG A 202 3.67 3.90 3.59
C ARG A 202 2.89 4.94 4.36
N GLN A 203 2.11 5.80 3.71
CA GLN A 203 1.41 6.89 4.39
C GLN A 203 0.48 6.37 5.49
N TYR A 204 -0.20 5.23 5.30
CA TYR A 204 -1.05 4.65 6.34
C TYR A 204 -0.32 3.64 7.25
N ARG A 205 0.79 3.06 6.79
CA ARG A 205 1.62 2.12 7.58
C ARG A 205 2.60 2.81 8.52
N GLU A 206 2.82 4.12 8.38
CA GLU A 206 3.61 4.88 9.33
C GLU A 206 3.06 4.71 10.76
N PRO A 207 3.89 4.32 11.75
CA PRO A 207 3.44 3.98 13.10
C PRO A 207 2.58 5.05 13.77
N ARG A 208 2.83 6.32 13.46
CA ARG A 208 2.04 7.45 13.99
C ARG A 208 0.58 7.42 13.54
N TRP A 209 0.31 7.04 12.29
CA TRP A 209 -1.03 7.07 11.71
C TRP A 209 -1.85 5.88 12.18
N LEU A 210 -1.24 4.70 12.27
CA LEU A 210 -1.88 3.53 12.86
C LEU A 210 -2.23 3.76 14.33
N ALA A 211 -1.27 4.28 15.12
CA ALA A 211 -1.52 4.59 16.53
C ALA A 211 -2.61 5.65 16.71
N GLU A 212 -2.61 6.70 15.87
CA GLU A 212 -3.63 7.73 15.89
C GLU A 212 -5.01 7.18 15.50
N PHE A 213 -5.08 6.32 14.49
CA PHE A 213 -6.31 5.63 14.10
C PHE A 213 -6.87 4.77 15.22
N GLU A 214 -6.04 3.91 15.84
CA GLU A 214 -6.45 3.04 16.94
C GLU A 214 -6.90 3.85 18.16
N ARG A 215 -6.17 4.92 18.50
CA ARG A 215 -6.55 5.85 19.57
C ARG A 215 -7.92 6.48 19.31
N GLN A 216 -8.14 7.00 18.09
CA GLN A 216 -9.41 7.64 17.74
C GLN A 216 -10.59 6.65 17.77
N LEU A 217 -10.39 5.41 17.31
CA LEU A 217 -11.39 4.35 17.42
C LEU A 217 -11.73 4.04 18.88
N ALA A 218 -10.72 3.83 19.72
CA ALA A 218 -10.92 3.53 21.14
C ALA A 218 -11.67 4.66 21.86
N GLU A 219 -11.34 5.90 21.56
CA GLU A 219 -12.03 7.08 22.10
C GLU A 219 -13.50 7.18 21.65
N MET A 220 -13.80 6.83 20.39
CA MET A 220 -15.19 6.77 19.90
C MET A 220 -15.98 5.66 20.59
N GLU A 221 -15.41 4.46 20.69
CA GLU A 221 -16.06 3.33 21.38
C GLU A 221 -16.29 3.62 22.85
N SER A 222 -15.31 4.26 23.51
CA SER A 222 -15.42 4.69 24.90
C SER A 222 -16.53 5.73 25.06
N SER A 223 -16.57 6.74 24.19
CA SER A 223 -17.61 7.78 24.20
C SER A 223 -19.02 7.22 23.95
N ALA A 224 -19.15 6.28 23.01
CA ALA A 224 -20.42 5.60 22.73
C ALA A 224 -20.88 4.76 23.93
N ARG A 225 -19.96 3.99 24.56
CA ARG A 225 -20.23 3.24 25.79
C ARG A 225 -20.62 4.14 26.95
N ASP A 226 -19.96 5.29 27.10
CA ASP A 226 -20.26 6.25 28.16
C ASP A 226 -21.65 6.88 28.00
N LEU A 227 -22.04 7.23 26.77
CA LEU A 227 -23.39 7.69 26.47
C LEU A 227 -24.44 6.64 26.85
N LEU A 228 -24.20 5.37 26.51
CA LEU A 228 -25.09 4.27 26.88
C LEU A 228 -25.19 4.07 28.41
N LYS A 229 -24.05 4.06 29.12
CA LYS A 229 -23.99 3.73 30.54
C LYS A 229 -24.51 4.87 31.43
N LYS A 230 -24.16 6.12 31.11
CA LYS A 230 -24.47 7.30 31.93
C LYS A 230 -25.80 7.94 31.58
N GLN A 231 -26.63 7.28 30.77
CA GLN A 231 -27.93 7.78 30.31
C GLN A 231 -28.88 8.24 31.43
N SER A 232 -28.82 7.65 32.62
CA SER A 232 -29.65 7.99 33.80
C SER A 232 -29.00 8.98 34.77
N SER A 233 -27.76 9.42 34.53
CA SER A 233 -26.98 10.23 35.47
C SER A 233 -27.15 11.74 35.27
N SER A 234 -26.98 12.50 36.36
CA SER A 234 -26.82 13.95 36.28
C SER A 234 -25.52 14.29 35.54
N GLY A 235 -25.61 15.07 34.47
CA GLY A 235 -24.46 15.37 33.60
C GLY A 235 -24.47 14.64 32.25
N PHE A 236 -25.45 13.78 31.97
CA PHE A 236 -25.54 13.08 30.66
C PHE A 236 -25.45 14.02 29.43
N ASN A 237 -26.06 15.21 29.49
CA ASN A 237 -26.02 16.18 28.38
C ASN A 237 -24.60 16.66 28.05
N THR A 238 -23.69 16.70 29.02
CA THR A 238 -22.31 17.18 28.81
C THR A 238 -21.46 16.17 28.05
N LEU A 239 -21.92 14.92 27.87
CA LEU A 239 -21.21 13.86 27.16
C LEU A 239 -21.48 13.84 25.64
N ILE A 240 -22.60 14.44 25.20
CA ILE A 240 -23.04 14.39 23.79
C ILE A 240 -22.11 15.20 22.88
N ALA A 241 -21.75 16.42 23.30
CA ALA A 241 -20.90 17.30 22.48
C ALA A 241 -19.46 16.74 22.29
N PRO A 242 -18.77 16.22 23.34
CA PRO A 242 -17.50 15.52 23.18
C PRO A 242 -17.57 14.31 22.25
N ALA A 243 -18.61 13.46 22.39
CA ALA A 243 -18.78 12.29 21.52
C ALA A 243 -18.98 12.69 20.05
N ALA A 244 -19.81 13.71 19.78
CA ALA A 244 -20.01 14.24 18.43
C ALA A 244 -18.74 14.88 17.84
N ALA A 245 -17.91 15.51 18.67
CA ALA A 245 -16.61 16.01 18.24
C ALA A 245 -15.65 14.88 17.86
N GLN A 246 -15.68 13.76 18.58
CA GLN A 246 -14.86 12.59 18.26
C GLN A 246 -15.26 11.93 16.93
N VAL A 247 -16.56 11.77 16.67
CA VAL A 247 -17.06 11.29 15.37
C VAL A 247 -16.55 12.17 14.23
N ARG A 248 -16.60 13.50 14.38
CA ARG A 248 -16.11 14.43 13.34
C ARG A 248 -14.61 14.32 13.12
N ARG A 249 -13.81 14.14 14.18
CA ARG A 249 -12.36 13.95 14.06
C ARG A 249 -12.02 12.66 13.30
N ASN A 250 -12.74 11.57 13.58
CA ASN A 250 -12.55 10.31 12.87
C ASN A 250 -12.94 10.38 11.39
N LEU A 251 -13.90 11.25 11.02
CA LEU A 251 -14.27 11.43 9.61
C LEU A 251 -13.08 11.84 8.74
N ALA A 252 -12.22 12.71 9.23
CA ALA A 252 -11.02 13.15 8.50
C ALA A 252 -10.06 11.97 8.25
N VAL A 253 -9.75 11.18 9.29
CA VAL A 253 -8.88 10.00 9.15
C VAL A 253 -9.47 8.95 8.21
N LEU A 254 -10.79 8.71 8.31
CA LEU A 254 -11.49 7.81 7.40
C LEU A 254 -11.43 8.28 5.95
N GLN A 255 -11.63 9.57 5.70
CA GLN A 255 -11.52 10.15 4.36
C GLN A 255 -10.12 9.97 3.78
N GLU A 256 -9.07 10.19 4.58
CA GLU A 256 -7.68 9.94 4.13
C GLU A 256 -7.45 8.47 3.75
N PHE A 257 -7.96 7.52 4.55
CA PHE A 257 -7.85 6.10 4.22
C PHE A 257 -8.65 5.70 2.99
N GLU A 258 -9.84 6.27 2.79
CA GLU A 258 -10.65 6.06 1.59
C GLU A 258 -9.95 6.63 0.34
N LEU A 259 -9.35 7.82 0.45
CA LEU A 259 -8.58 8.43 -0.65
C LEU A 259 -7.33 7.60 -1.01
N LEU A 260 -6.59 7.13 -0.01
CA LEU A 260 -5.45 6.23 -0.21
C LEU A 260 -5.88 4.93 -0.88
N GLN A 261 -6.99 4.34 -0.42
CA GLN A 261 -7.53 3.11 -1.01
C GLN A 261 -7.86 3.30 -2.48
N VAL A 262 -8.60 4.36 -2.83
CA VAL A 262 -8.94 4.68 -4.22
C VAL A 262 -7.68 4.92 -5.06
N SER A 263 -6.69 5.63 -4.52
CA SER A 263 -5.46 5.94 -5.25
C SER A 263 -4.62 4.70 -5.57
N ILE A 264 -4.51 3.77 -4.61
CA ILE A 264 -3.80 2.50 -4.80
C ILE A 264 -4.58 1.60 -5.77
N MET A 265 -5.91 1.53 -5.67
CA MET A 265 -6.75 0.80 -6.63
C MET A 265 -6.58 1.32 -8.06
N GLN A 266 -6.42 2.65 -8.23
CA GLN A 266 -6.13 3.23 -9.53
C GLN A 266 -4.77 2.77 -10.07
N GLN A 267 -3.73 2.69 -9.22
CA GLN A 267 -2.43 2.19 -9.65
C GLN A 267 -2.50 0.70 -10.00
N GLU A 268 -3.25 -0.09 -9.24
CA GLU A 268 -3.51 -1.50 -9.53
C GLU A 268 -4.16 -1.68 -10.90
N GLN A 269 -5.21 -0.90 -11.18
CA GLN A 269 -5.91 -0.96 -12.47
C GLN A 269 -5.00 -0.56 -13.63
N ASN A 270 -4.24 0.53 -13.48
CA ASN A 270 -3.28 0.99 -14.48
C ASN A 270 -2.22 -0.10 -14.73
N LEU A 271 -1.67 -0.67 -13.65
CA LEU A 271 -0.64 -1.70 -13.74
C LEU A 271 -1.16 -2.98 -14.37
N SER A 272 -2.42 -3.36 -14.10
CA SER A 272 -3.05 -4.52 -14.75
C SER A 272 -3.15 -4.34 -16.26
N ALA A 273 -3.46 -3.13 -16.74
CA ALA A 273 -3.46 -2.84 -18.17
C ALA A 273 -2.07 -3.01 -18.78
N TYR A 274 -1.02 -2.50 -18.12
CA TYR A 274 0.36 -2.71 -18.56
C TYR A 274 0.80 -4.18 -18.51
N ARG A 275 0.35 -4.97 -17.51
CA ARG A 275 0.69 -6.40 -17.40
C ARG A 275 0.25 -7.17 -18.64
N ASP A 276 -0.97 -6.91 -19.12
CA ASP A 276 -1.56 -7.65 -20.24
C ASP A 276 -0.84 -7.35 -21.56
N GLU A 277 -0.08 -6.25 -21.62
CA GLU A 277 0.76 -5.84 -22.75
C GLU A 277 2.27 -6.15 -22.55
N ALA A 278 2.68 -6.51 -21.33
CA ALA A 278 4.08 -6.59 -20.95
C ALA A 278 4.72 -7.96 -21.25
N VAL A 279 5.97 -7.93 -21.72
CA VAL A 279 6.83 -9.11 -21.83
C VAL A 279 7.25 -9.66 -20.45
N TYR A 280 7.17 -8.84 -19.40
CA TYR A 280 7.62 -9.14 -18.03
C TYR A 280 6.45 -9.38 -17.06
N GLY A 281 5.63 -10.39 -17.38
CA GLY A 281 4.40 -10.68 -16.65
C GLY A 281 4.62 -11.05 -15.18
N SER A 282 5.74 -11.70 -14.84
CA SER A 282 6.01 -12.14 -13.47
C SER A 282 6.30 -10.97 -12.53
N VAL A 283 7.09 -9.99 -12.99
CA VAL A 283 7.40 -8.75 -12.26
C VAL A 283 6.12 -7.94 -12.00
N ALA A 284 5.33 -7.70 -13.05
CA ALA A 284 4.07 -6.97 -12.94
C ALA A 284 3.09 -7.66 -11.97
N THR A 285 3.00 -8.99 -12.02
CA THR A 285 2.16 -9.79 -11.12
C THR A 285 2.59 -9.63 -9.66
N LEU A 286 3.89 -9.60 -9.39
CA LEU A 286 4.39 -9.41 -8.03
C LEU A 286 4.01 -8.02 -7.49
N HIS A 287 4.20 -6.95 -8.26
CA HIS A 287 3.78 -5.61 -7.85
C HIS A 287 2.26 -5.51 -7.63
N LEU A 288 1.44 -6.11 -8.50
CA LEU A 288 0.00 -6.19 -8.34
C LEU A 288 -0.42 -6.89 -7.04
N ASN A 289 0.28 -7.96 -6.65
CA ASN A 289 0.01 -8.68 -5.40
C ASN A 289 0.28 -7.80 -4.16
N GLN A 290 1.32 -6.95 -4.21
CA GLN A 290 1.62 -5.99 -3.14
C GLN A 290 0.52 -4.93 -3.02
N MET A 291 0.09 -4.36 -4.16
CA MET A 291 -1.01 -3.39 -4.20
C MET A 291 -2.32 -3.99 -3.68
N ASN A 292 -2.66 -5.20 -4.15
CA ASN A 292 -3.85 -5.93 -3.71
C ASN A 292 -3.88 -6.17 -2.19
N THR A 293 -2.74 -6.53 -1.62
CA THR A 293 -2.60 -6.73 -0.17
C THR A 293 -2.88 -5.43 0.58
N ALA A 294 -2.31 -4.32 0.12
CA ALA A 294 -2.54 -3.01 0.73
C ALA A 294 -4.00 -2.53 0.60
N VAL A 295 -4.66 -2.76 -0.54
CA VAL A 295 -6.07 -2.42 -0.73
C VAL A 295 -6.95 -3.15 0.29
N ARG A 296 -6.67 -4.44 0.54
CA ARG A 296 -7.39 -5.25 1.54
C ARG A 296 -7.13 -4.77 2.98
N GLU A 297 -5.90 -4.37 3.29
CA GLU A 297 -5.57 -3.79 4.60
C GLU A 297 -6.33 -2.48 4.84
N LEU A 298 -6.33 -1.58 3.86
CA LEU A 298 -7.09 -0.34 3.92
C LEU A 298 -8.60 -0.58 4.01
N GLU A 299 -9.14 -1.54 3.25
CA GLU A 299 -10.54 -1.93 3.34
C GLU A 299 -10.92 -2.35 4.77
N PHE A 300 -10.06 -3.12 5.43
CA PHE A 300 -10.25 -3.50 6.82
C PHE A 300 -10.30 -2.29 7.74
N PHE A 301 -9.39 -1.33 7.62
CA PHE A 301 -9.38 -0.11 8.43
C PHE A 301 -10.62 0.76 8.18
N VAL A 302 -10.96 1.00 6.91
CA VAL A 302 -12.15 1.76 6.49
C VAL A 302 -13.42 1.12 7.07
N ARG A 303 -13.58 -0.21 6.92
CA ARG A 303 -14.73 -0.94 7.42
C ARG A 303 -14.84 -0.88 8.94
N LYS A 304 -13.74 -1.10 9.66
CA LYS A 304 -13.69 -1.00 11.12
C LYS A 304 -14.11 0.39 11.59
N SER A 305 -13.60 1.45 10.95
CA SER A 305 -13.95 2.83 11.27
C SER A 305 -15.42 3.16 11.01
N ARG A 306 -15.96 2.72 9.87
CA ARG A 306 -17.38 2.93 9.53
C ARG A 306 -18.31 2.31 10.58
N ILE A 307 -18.05 1.07 11.00
CA ILE A 307 -18.85 0.38 12.03
C ILE A 307 -18.82 1.14 13.36
N VAL A 308 -17.63 1.49 13.86
CA VAL A 308 -17.49 2.21 15.14
C VAL A 308 -18.17 3.58 15.06
N ARG A 309 -18.04 4.28 13.93
CA ARG A 309 -18.69 5.57 13.69
C ARG A 309 -20.21 5.46 13.68
N GLU A 310 -20.76 4.48 12.97
CA GLU A 310 -22.21 4.21 12.95
C GLU A 310 -22.75 3.97 14.35
N HIS A 311 -22.04 3.19 15.16
CA HIS A 311 -22.39 2.95 16.57
C HIS A 311 -22.35 4.24 17.41
N ALA A 312 -21.31 5.06 17.24
CA ALA A 312 -21.18 6.32 17.94
C ALA A 312 -22.27 7.31 17.54
N ASN A 313 -22.57 7.43 16.24
CA ASN A 313 -23.67 8.26 15.73
C ASN A 313 -25.01 7.81 16.27
N PHE A 314 -25.29 6.51 16.22
CA PHE A 314 -26.50 5.95 16.77
C PHE A 314 -26.66 6.26 18.26
N SER A 315 -25.55 6.15 19.03
CA SER A 315 -25.53 6.52 20.45
C SER A 315 -25.86 7.98 20.69
N ILE A 316 -25.28 8.87 19.89
CA ILE A 316 -25.50 10.32 19.96
C ILE A 316 -26.96 10.65 19.62
N GLU A 317 -27.50 10.08 18.55
CA GLU A 317 -28.88 10.33 18.12
C GLU A 317 -29.89 9.82 19.13
N ALA A 318 -29.72 8.59 19.63
CA ALA A 318 -30.53 8.04 20.71
C ALA A 318 -30.46 8.92 21.96
N SER A 319 -29.27 9.37 22.35
CA SER A 319 -29.05 10.26 23.50
C SER A 319 -29.77 11.61 23.33
N ARG A 320 -29.72 12.19 22.13
CA ARG A 320 -30.45 13.42 21.79
C ARG A 320 -31.96 13.22 21.82
N ALA A 321 -32.46 12.11 21.25
CA ALA A 321 -33.87 11.76 21.29
C ALA A 321 -34.37 11.54 22.72
N MET A 322 -33.55 10.95 23.60
CA MET A 322 -33.85 10.79 25.02
C MET A 322 -33.94 12.14 25.76
N LEU A 323 -33.04 13.08 25.50
CA LEU A 323 -33.12 14.43 26.07
C LEU A 323 -34.37 15.17 25.59
N ALA A 324 -34.69 15.07 24.29
CA ALA A 324 -35.90 15.65 23.73
C ALA A 324 -37.17 15.03 24.36
N ASN A 325 -37.20 13.71 24.56
CA ASN A 325 -38.33 12.99 25.16
C ASN A 325 -38.41 13.11 26.70
N ARG A 326 -37.32 13.44 27.41
CA ARG A 326 -37.42 13.81 28.84
C ARG A 326 -38.25 15.09 29.04
N GLY A 327 -38.33 15.95 28.01
CA GLY A 327 -39.26 17.08 27.98
C GLY A 327 -40.70 16.71 27.57
N ALA A 328 -40.92 15.52 26.99
CA ALA A 328 -42.22 15.07 26.49
C ALA A 328 -42.49 13.61 26.90
N LEU A 329 -43.26 13.40 27.97
CA LEU A 329 -43.71 12.09 28.53
C LEU A 329 -44.13 11.04 27.46
N ARG A 330 -43.18 10.33 26.83
CA ARG A 330 -43.45 9.22 25.90
C ARG A 330 -42.46 8.07 26.09
N GLN A 331 -42.85 7.15 26.96
CA GLN A 331 -42.10 5.95 27.37
C GLN A 331 -41.94 4.90 26.25
N SER A 332 -42.80 4.89 25.23
CA SER A 332 -42.74 3.91 24.13
C SER A 332 -41.63 4.22 23.11
N THR A 333 -41.32 5.50 22.89
CA THR A 333 -40.24 5.92 21.98
C THR A 333 -38.88 5.53 22.57
N TYR A 334 -38.76 5.58 23.90
CA TYR A 334 -37.57 5.19 24.66
C TYR A 334 -37.22 3.70 24.49
N GLN A 335 -38.21 2.82 24.61
CA GLN A 335 -38.00 1.37 24.47
C GLN A 335 -37.62 0.97 23.04
N ASN A 336 -38.19 1.63 22.02
CA ASN A 336 -37.85 1.33 20.62
C ASN A 336 -36.45 1.80 20.23
N VAL A 337 -36.01 2.96 20.74
CA VAL A 337 -34.66 3.46 20.52
C VAL A 337 -33.65 2.56 21.23
N LEU A 338 -33.91 2.11 22.46
CA LEU A 338 -33.07 1.16 23.17
C LEU A 338 -33.01 -0.23 22.51
N ALA A 339 -34.14 -0.73 21.99
CA ALA A 339 -34.16 -1.99 21.26
C ALA A 339 -33.37 -1.90 19.94
N ALA A 340 -33.45 -0.76 19.24
CA ALA A 340 -32.62 -0.47 18.08
C ALA A 340 -31.14 -0.28 18.47
N MET A 341 -30.83 0.28 19.65
CA MET A 341 -29.46 0.32 20.20
C MET A 341 -28.94 -1.09 20.38
N ALA A 342 -29.66 -1.92 21.13
CA ALA A 342 -29.27 -3.29 21.38
C ALA A 342 -29.07 -4.09 20.09
N ALA A 343 -29.93 -3.90 19.09
CA ALA A 343 -29.79 -4.54 17.78
C ALA A 343 -28.53 -4.10 17.04
N THR A 344 -28.29 -2.80 16.92
CA THR A 344 -27.13 -2.24 16.21
C THR A 344 -25.82 -2.61 16.93
N PHE A 345 -25.80 -2.63 18.27
CA PHE A 345 -24.63 -3.05 19.06
C PHE A 345 -24.36 -4.55 19.01
N ALA A 346 -25.40 -5.39 18.98
CA ALA A 346 -25.25 -6.84 18.96
C ALA A 346 -24.74 -7.37 17.61
N VAL A 347 -25.09 -6.72 16.49
CA VAL A 347 -24.78 -7.27 15.15
C VAL A 347 -23.28 -7.33 14.86
N PRO A 348 -22.44 -6.33 15.17
CA PRO A 348 -20.99 -6.45 15.00
C PRO A 348 -20.30 -7.23 16.13
N GLN A 349 -20.85 -7.23 17.35
CA GLN A 349 -20.33 -8.03 18.46
C GLN A 349 -20.61 -9.55 18.30
N LEU A 350 -21.63 -9.93 17.53
CA LEU A 350 -21.89 -11.32 17.13
C LEU A 350 -20.83 -11.86 16.14
N VAL A 351 -20.02 -10.99 15.54
CA VAL A 351 -18.88 -11.37 14.68
C VAL A 351 -17.58 -11.51 15.51
N ASP A 352 -17.54 -10.97 16.73
CA ASP A 352 -16.43 -11.17 17.66
C ASP A 352 -16.60 -12.53 18.37
N ARG A 353 -15.74 -13.48 18.01
CA ARG A 353 -15.73 -14.86 18.55
C ARG A 353 -15.62 -14.91 20.08
N THR A 354 -15.08 -13.87 20.70
CA THR A 354 -14.79 -13.84 22.14
C THR A 354 -16.04 -13.48 22.94
N LEU A 355 -16.74 -12.42 22.53
CA LEU A 355 -18.03 -12.00 23.12
C LEU A 355 -19.16 -12.97 22.80
N ALA A 356 -19.18 -13.55 21.59
CA ALA A 356 -20.11 -14.62 21.25
C ALA A 356 -19.91 -15.85 22.14
N LYS A 357 -18.66 -16.20 22.50
CA LYS A 357 -18.37 -17.27 23.46
C LYS A 357 -18.86 -16.93 24.86
N GLU A 358 -18.60 -15.73 25.35
CA GLU A 358 -19.04 -15.29 26.68
C GLU A 358 -20.57 -15.28 26.81
N PHE A 359 -21.27 -14.74 25.81
CA PHE A 359 -22.73 -14.73 25.76
C PHE A 359 -23.32 -16.16 25.65
N LEU A 360 -22.69 -17.05 24.88
CA LEU A 360 -23.09 -18.47 24.80
C LEU A 360 -22.79 -19.24 26.09
N VAL A 361 -21.74 -18.87 26.83
CA VAL A 361 -21.42 -19.42 28.16
C VAL A 361 -22.45 -18.96 29.19
N GLU A 362 -22.87 -17.69 29.16
CA GLU A 362 -23.95 -17.17 30.00
C GLU A 362 -25.31 -17.82 29.69
N LEU A 363 -25.63 -18.04 28.41
CA LEU A 363 -26.83 -18.77 27.99
C LEU A 363 -26.79 -20.26 28.37
N ARG A 364 -25.61 -20.91 28.33
CA ARG A 364 -25.40 -22.28 28.85
C ARG A 364 -25.47 -22.36 30.38
N ALA A 365 -25.15 -21.28 31.08
CA ALA A 365 -25.30 -21.21 32.53
C ALA A 365 -26.77 -21.03 32.93
N ALA A 366 -27.58 -20.38 32.09
CA ALA A 366 -29.00 -20.16 32.33
C ALA A 366 -29.90 -21.37 31.97
N ASN A 367 -29.45 -22.26 31.07
CA ASN A 367 -30.21 -23.45 30.65
C ASN A 367 -29.37 -24.72 30.78
N LYS A 368 -29.90 -25.73 31.48
CA LYS A 368 -29.22 -26.99 31.82
C LYS A 368 -28.45 -27.60 30.63
N PRO A 369 -27.25 -28.19 30.88
CA PRO A 369 -26.34 -28.61 29.83
C PRO A 369 -26.74 -29.97 29.28
N GLU A 370 -27.60 -30.00 28.26
CA GLU A 370 -27.65 -31.11 27.33
C GLU A 370 -27.39 -30.59 25.92
N ALA A 371 -26.59 -31.35 25.18
CA ALA A 371 -25.83 -30.93 24.01
C ALA A 371 -26.69 -30.26 22.92
N VAL A 372 -26.68 -28.93 22.91
CA VAL A 372 -27.10 -28.14 21.74
C VAL A 372 -26.03 -28.37 20.68
N SER A 373 -26.36 -29.14 19.63
CA SER A 373 -25.45 -29.37 18.50
C SER A 373 -25.06 -28.03 17.86
N ASP A 374 -23.87 -27.95 17.27
CA ASP A 374 -23.39 -26.72 16.60
C ASP A 374 -24.38 -26.21 15.53
N PHE A 375 -25.20 -27.11 14.98
CA PHE A 375 -26.29 -26.78 14.07
C PHE A 375 -27.46 -26.06 14.76
N ALA A 376 -27.82 -26.44 15.99
CA ALA A 376 -28.82 -25.75 16.78
C ALA A 376 -28.29 -24.41 17.31
N ALA A 377 -26.99 -24.29 17.59
CA ALA A 377 -26.36 -23.00 17.90
C ALA A 377 -26.37 -22.05 16.69
N PHE A 378 -26.04 -22.55 15.49
CA PHE A 378 -26.13 -21.79 14.25
C PHE A 378 -27.59 -21.43 13.92
N GLY A 379 -28.52 -22.36 14.08
CA GLY A 379 -29.95 -22.14 13.89
C GLY A 379 -30.53 -21.11 14.86
N LEU A 380 -30.07 -21.10 16.12
CA LEU A 380 -30.41 -20.07 17.09
C LEU A 380 -29.81 -18.72 16.69
N GLN A 381 -28.57 -18.70 16.20
CA GLN A 381 -27.88 -17.47 15.78
C GLN A 381 -28.56 -16.84 14.55
N VAL A 382 -28.88 -17.65 13.54
CA VAL A 382 -29.65 -17.22 12.36
C VAL A 382 -31.08 -16.84 12.76
N GLY A 383 -31.71 -17.58 13.67
CA GLY A 383 -33.05 -17.28 14.19
C GLY A 383 -33.10 -15.95 14.93
N VAL A 384 -32.10 -15.67 15.78
CA VAL A 384 -31.95 -14.39 16.49
C VAL A 384 -31.72 -13.26 15.51
N ILE A 385 -30.85 -13.43 14.51
CA ILE A 385 -30.62 -12.43 13.45
C ILE A 385 -31.90 -12.17 12.64
N ALA A 386 -32.63 -13.22 12.25
CA ALA A 386 -33.89 -13.10 11.53
C ALA A 386 -34.96 -12.39 12.36
N VAL A 387 -35.07 -12.70 13.65
CA VAL A 387 -35.97 -12.00 14.58
C VAL A 387 -35.55 -10.54 14.73
N PHE A 388 -34.26 -10.22 14.84
CA PHE A 388 -33.76 -8.85 14.90
C PHE A 388 -34.05 -8.06 13.62
N ILE A 389 -33.89 -8.68 12.45
CA ILE A 389 -34.25 -8.08 11.15
C ILE A 389 -35.76 -7.81 11.09
N VAL A 390 -36.58 -8.78 11.49
CA VAL A 390 -38.04 -8.62 11.53
C VAL A 390 -38.45 -7.52 12.51
N VAL A 391 -37.83 -7.44 13.69
CA VAL A 391 -38.06 -6.37 14.67
C VAL A 391 -37.62 -5.01 14.12
N ALA A 392 -36.46 -4.92 13.46
CA ALA A 392 -35.99 -3.68 12.83
C ALA A 392 -36.94 -3.22 11.71
N ILE A 393 -37.40 -4.14 10.86
CA ILE A 393 -38.40 -3.87 9.82
C ILE A 393 -39.73 -3.42 10.43
N LEU A 394 -40.20 -4.09 11.49
CA LEU A 394 -41.43 -3.71 12.19
C LEU A 394 -41.31 -2.33 12.87
N VAL A 395 -40.15 -2.00 13.44
CA VAL A 395 -39.85 -0.68 14.03
C VAL A 395 -39.83 0.40 12.96
N MET A 396 -39.15 0.17 11.83
CA MET A 396 -39.14 1.12 10.70
C MET A 396 -40.52 1.32 10.08
N ARG A 397 -41.29 0.24 9.94
CA ARG A 397 -42.66 0.28 9.39
C ARG A 397 -43.62 1.02 10.33
N ARG A 398 -43.41 0.92 11.65
CA ARG A 398 -44.21 1.64 12.66
C ARG A 398 -43.82 3.12 12.76
N LEU A 399 -42.58 3.48 12.42
CA LEU A 399 -42.13 4.87 12.31
C LEU A 399 -42.67 5.59 11.06
N HIS A 400 -43.03 4.85 9.99
CA HIS A 400 -43.61 5.40 8.76
C HIS A 400 -45.15 5.54 8.77
N VAL A 401 -45.84 5.09 9.82
CA VAL A 401 -47.30 5.27 9.95
C VAL A 401 -47.59 6.35 10.99
N LYS A 402 -47.62 7.60 10.50
CA LYS A 402 -48.59 8.68 10.80
C LYS A 402 -48.00 10.04 10.39
N PHE A 403 -48.31 10.46 9.16
CA PHE A 403 -48.67 11.85 8.89
C PHE A 403 -50.18 11.97 8.98
#